data_AF-A0A8T4UQ71-F1
#
_entry.id   AF-A0A8T4UQ71-F1
#
_cell.length_a   1.000
_cell.length_b   1.000
_cell.length_c   1.000
_cell.angle_alpha   90.00
_cell.angle_beta   90.00
_cell.angle_gamma   90.00
#
_symmetry.space_group_name_H-M   'P 1'
#
loop_
_entity.id
_entity.type
_entity.pdbx_description
1 polymer ?
#
loop_
_entity_poly.entity_id
_entity_poly.type
_entity_poly.pdbx_seq_one_letter_code
_entity_poly.pdbx_strand_id
1 'polypeptide(L)'
;MDNIRIHLDTTSNIIGNPEIKKQIEDQLRNQFEKNLPEVTKRMSEIPALLTADVGFYSKLLDEAKNCYLSGLFHASVSMIGIASERFAIELSEKLKFKINEKEITEEELFEGPIQKQWRRLNLLEKSGLLKPEYVKKLKDIDNIRNKYIHPREEGDAKEDSLKTLKLYIEILNSRFSDEFTIVNGRIVKR
;
A
#
# COMPACT_ATOMS: atom_id res chain seq x y z
N MET A 1 6.02 -29.91 33.93
CA MET A 1 4.80 -29.10 33.73
C MET A 1 5.22 -27.89 32.92
N ASP A 2 4.77 -27.79 31.68
CA ASP A 2 5.10 -26.64 30.83
C ASP A 2 4.36 -25.41 31.35
N ASN A 3 5.10 -24.34 31.61
CA ASN A 3 4.54 -23.07 32.07
C ASN A 3 3.75 -22.42 30.93
N ILE A 4 2.42 -22.46 31.01
CA ILE A 4 1.54 -21.72 30.10
C ILE A 4 1.68 -20.22 30.41
N ARG A 5 2.13 -19.44 29.42
CA ARG A 5 2.11 -17.97 29.47
C ARG A 5 0.80 -17.46 28.89
N ILE A 6 -0.02 -16.82 29.72
CA ILE A 6 -1.27 -16.18 29.30
C ILE A 6 -0.98 -14.68 29.12
N HIS A 7 -1.27 -14.14 27.94
CA HIS A 7 -1.31 -12.70 27.69
C HIS A 7 -2.77 -12.24 27.83
N LEU A 8 -3.02 -11.33 28.77
CA LEU A 8 -4.34 -10.77 29.03
C LEU A 8 -4.33 -9.28 28.72
N ASP A 9 -5.16 -8.84 27.78
CA ASP A 9 -5.48 -7.45 27.51
C ASP A 9 -6.94 -7.18 27.89
N THR A 10 -7.16 -6.30 28.87
CA THR A 10 -8.49 -5.92 29.37
C THR A 10 -8.84 -4.48 29.04
N THR A 11 -8.06 -3.81 28.18
CA THR A 11 -8.18 -2.37 27.90
C THR A 11 -9.59 -2.00 27.44
N SER A 12 -10.19 -2.80 26.55
CA SER A 12 -11.56 -2.60 26.05
C SER A 12 -12.62 -2.65 27.15
N ASN A 13 -12.36 -3.39 28.23
CA ASN A 13 -13.31 -3.62 29.30
C ASN A 13 -13.26 -2.52 30.38
N ILE A 14 -12.15 -1.80 30.46
CA ILE A 14 -11.92 -0.76 31.48
C ILE A 14 -12.07 0.66 30.94
N ILE A 15 -11.98 0.87 29.63
CA ILE A 15 -12.03 2.19 29.00
C ILE A 15 -13.38 2.92 29.17
N GLY A 16 -14.44 2.19 29.55
CA GLY A 16 -15.73 2.79 29.90
C GLY A 16 -15.71 3.60 31.20
N ASN A 17 -14.72 3.39 32.08
CA ASN A 17 -14.55 4.19 33.29
C ASN A 17 -14.01 5.60 32.91
N PRO A 18 -14.69 6.70 33.29
CA PRO A 18 -14.28 8.06 32.91
C PRO A 18 -12.86 8.45 33.35
N GLU A 19 -12.40 8.00 34.52
CA GLU A 19 -11.06 8.32 35.03
C GLU A 19 -9.98 7.60 34.21
N ILE A 20 -10.20 6.30 33.94
CA ILE A 20 -9.31 5.49 33.10
C ILE A 20 -9.28 6.04 31.67
N LYS A 21 -10.45 6.41 31.12
CA LYS A 21 -10.55 7.03 29.81
C LYS A 21 -9.70 8.29 29.72
N LYS A 22 -9.80 9.19 30.69
CA LYS A 22 -9.01 10.43 30.74
C LYS A 22 -7.52 10.14 30.82
N GLN A 23 -7.10 9.18 31.65
CA GLN A 23 -5.70 8.76 31.74
C GLN A 23 -5.17 8.24 30.39
N ILE A 24 -5.95 7.42 29.69
CA ILE A 24 -5.60 6.92 28.36
C ILE A 24 -5.51 8.08 27.36
N GLU A 25 -6.46 9.01 27.35
CA GLU A 25 -6.43 10.19 26.47
C GLU A 25 -5.18 11.05 26.70
N ASP A 26 -4.80 11.29 27.96
CA ASP A 26 -3.58 12.03 28.30
C ASP A 26 -2.32 11.27 27.88
N GLN A 27 -2.29 9.95 28.05
CA GLN A 27 -1.18 9.11 27.57
C GLN A 27 -1.05 9.17 26.05
N LEU A 28 -2.16 9.01 25.32
CA LEU A 28 -2.19 9.08 23.86
C LEU A 28 -1.73 10.46 23.37
N ARG A 29 -2.22 11.55 23.97
CA ARG A 29 -1.78 12.91 23.64
C ARG A 29 -0.27 13.07 23.78
N ASN A 30 0.28 12.64 24.92
CA ASN A 30 1.72 12.68 25.16
C ASN A 30 2.51 11.84 24.15
N GLN A 31 2.00 10.67 23.75
CA GLN A 31 2.62 9.84 22.72
C GLN A 31 2.59 10.54 21.35
N PHE A 32 1.46 11.14 20.97
CA PHE A 32 1.33 11.90 19.73
C PHE A 32 2.32 13.06 19.68
N GLU A 33 2.39 13.88 20.73
CA GLU A 33 3.29 15.04 20.80
C GLU A 33 4.76 14.62 20.70
N LYS A 34 5.16 13.55 21.40
CA LYS A 34 6.53 13.01 21.33
C LYS A 34 6.89 12.45 19.96
N ASN A 35 5.94 11.83 19.25
CA ASN A 35 6.18 11.23 17.94
C ASN A 35 6.07 12.25 16.79
N LEU A 36 5.53 13.45 17.04
CA LEU A 36 5.29 14.46 16.01
C LEU A 36 6.53 14.77 15.15
N PRO A 37 7.75 14.97 15.72
CA PRO A 37 8.94 15.25 14.90
C PRO A 37 9.27 14.12 13.92
N GLU A 38 9.16 12.87 14.38
CA GLU A 38 9.43 11.69 13.55
C GLU A 38 8.36 11.47 12.48
N VAL A 39 7.08 11.75 12.80
CA VAL A 39 5.98 11.74 11.83
C VAL A 39 6.22 12.80 10.75
N THR A 40 6.57 14.03 11.12
CA THR A 40 6.87 15.12 10.17
C THR A 40 8.07 14.77 9.29
N LYS A 41 9.13 14.20 9.87
CA LYS A 41 10.28 13.72 9.12
C LYS A 41 9.87 12.67 8.07
N ARG A 42 9.15 11.62 8.48
CA ARG A 42 8.64 10.58 7.57
C ARG A 42 7.72 11.16 6.49
N MET A 43 6.90 12.15 6.82
CA MET A 43 6.04 12.83 5.86
C MET A 43 6.85 13.52 4.75
N SER A 44 8.01 14.09 5.08
CA SER A 44 8.91 14.71 4.11
C SER A 44 9.63 13.70 3.19
N GLU A 45 9.71 12.43 3.61
CA GLU A 45 10.36 11.35 2.85
C GLU A 45 9.44 10.77 1.75
N ILE A 46 8.11 10.94 1.90
CA ILE A 46 7.10 10.46 0.97
C ILE A 46 6.99 11.43 -0.23
N PRO A 47 7.15 10.94 -1.47
CA PRO A 47 7.00 11.80 -2.64
C PRO A 47 5.55 12.27 -2.83
N ALA A 48 5.40 13.41 -3.51
CA ALA A 48 4.08 13.92 -3.88
C ALA A 48 3.38 12.95 -4.85
N LEU A 49 2.08 12.76 -4.63
CA LEU A 49 1.22 11.94 -5.48
C LEU A 49 0.39 12.84 -6.40
N LEU A 50 0.38 12.51 -7.68
CA LEU A 50 -0.42 13.14 -8.73
C LEU A 50 -0.96 12.05 -9.64
N THR A 51 -2.26 11.81 -9.63
CA THR A 51 -2.88 10.80 -10.51
C THR A 51 -4.17 11.34 -11.09
N ALA A 52 -4.45 10.99 -12.35
CA ALA A 52 -5.72 11.31 -13.02
C ALA A 52 -6.76 10.20 -12.77
N ASP A 53 -6.34 9.07 -12.24
CA ASP A 53 -7.13 7.88 -11.97
C ASP A 53 -7.21 7.71 -10.45
N VAL A 54 -8.42 7.57 -9.91
CA VAL A 54 -8.68 7.37 -8.48
C VAL A 54 -9.60 6.18 -8.34
N GLY A 55 -9.17 5.21 -7.52
CA GLY A 55 -9.86 3.94 -7.33
C GLY A 55 -9.84 3.48 -5.89
N PHE A 56 -10.29 2.25 -5.62
CA PHE A 56 -10.24 1.71 -4.25
C PHE A 56 -8.78 1.51 -3.79
N TYR A 57 -7.87 1.22 -4.72
CA TYR A 57 -6.42 1.20 -4.47
C TYR A 57 -5.87 2.52 -3.87
N SER A 58 -6.50 3.67 -4.14
CA SER A 58 -6.06 4.95 -3.59
C SER A 58 -6.32 5.04 -2.08
N LYS A 59 -7.44 4.47 -1.60
CA LYS A 59 -7.73 4.37 -0.16
C LYS A 59 -6.71 3.47 0.56
N LEU A 60 -6.38 2.33 -0.07
CA LEU A 60 -5.35 1.42 0.44
C LEU A 60 -3.96 2.07 0.48
N LEU A 61 -3.65 2.95 -0.48
CA LEU A 61 -2.42 3.74 -0.45
C LEU A 61 -2.41 4.72 0.73
N ASP A 62 -3.52 5.39 1.03
CA ASP A 62 -3.60 6.28 2.18
C ASP A 62 -3.47 5.50 3.50
N GLU A 63 -4.07 4.32 3.61
CA GLU A 63 -3.86 3.41 4.74
C GLU A 63 -2.38 3.00 4.87
N ALA A 64 -1.73 2.62 3.77
CA ALA A 64 -0.31 2.28 3.75
C ALA A 64 0.60 3.44 4.18
N LYS A 65 0.30 4.66 3.74
CA LYS A 65 1.00 5.88 4.15
C LYS A 65 0.80 6.13 5.64
N ASN A 66 -0.40 5.97 6.16
CA ASN A 66 -0.68 6.11 7.59
C ASN A 66 0.08 5.08 8.43
N CYS A 67 0.21 3.83 7.96
CA CYS A 67 1.08 2.83 8.59
C CYS A 67 2.53 3.31 8.63
N TYR A 68 3.07 3.81 7.51
CA TYR A 68 4.44 4.33 7.43
C TYR A 68 4.67 5.50 8.39
N LEU A 69 3.80 6.50 8.34
CA LEU A 69 3.86 7.68 9.21
C LEU A 69 3.78 7.30 10.69
N SER A 70 3.03 6.26 11.03
CA SER A 70 2.89 5.74 12.40
C SER A 70 4.04 4.82 12.83
N GLY A 71 5.02 4.54 11.96
CA GLY A 71 6.13 3.62 12.26
C GLY A 71 5.78 2.13 12.15
N LEU A 72 4.61 1.80 11.60
CA LEU A 72 4.13 0.43 11.39
C LEU A 72 4.65 -0.10 10.05
N PHE A 73 5.97 -0.26 9.93
CA PHE A 73 6.62 -0.48 8.64
C PHE A 73 6.25 -1.82 7.96
N HIS A 74 6.16 -2.91 8.72
CA HIS A 74 5.70 -4.21 8.19
C HIS A 74 4.27 -4.14 7.61
N ALA A 75 3.38 -3.46 8.36
CA ALA A 75 2.01 -3.22 7.90
C ALA A 75 2.02 -2.33 6.65
N SER A 76 2.86 -1.31 6.61
CA SER A 76 2.99 -0.43 5.44
C SER A 76 3.40 -1.22 4.19
N VAL A 77 4.46 -2.03 4.24
CA VAL A 77 4.86 -2.91 3.11
C VAL A 77 3.70 -3.79 2.66
N SER A 78 3.01 -4.42 3.62
CA SER A 78 1.90 -5.32 3.34
C SER A 78 0.74 -4.60 2.64
N MET A 79 0.37 -3.42 3.13
CA MET A 79 -0.69 -2.58 2.57
C MET A 79 -0.35 -2.06 1.19
N ILE A 80 0.91 -1.71 0.91
CA ILE A 80 1.35 -1.30 -0.44
C ILE A 80 1.25 -2.47 -1.42
N GLY A 81 1.61 -3.67 -0.99
CA GLY A 81 1.41 -4.90 -1.76
C GLY A 81 -0.06 -5.08 -2.14
N ILE A 82 -0.97 -4.99 -1.17
CA ILE A 82 -2.42 -5.10 -1.38
C ILE A 82 -2.93 -3.98 -2.30
N ALA A 83 -2.50 -2.73 -2.08
CA ALA A 83 -2.86 -1.60 -2.93
C ALA A 83 -2.43 -1.81 -4.38
N SER A 84 -1.20 -2.31 -4.60
CA SER A 84 -0.65 -2.58 -5.92
C SER A 84 -1.38 -3.71 -6.66
N GLU A 85 -1.82 -4.75 -5.93
CA GLU A 85 -2.64 -5.83 -6.47
C GLU A 85 -4.02 -5.31 -6.86
N ARG A 86 -4.64 -4.52 -5.98
CA ARG A 86 -5.94 -3.90 -6.25
C ARG A 86 -5.91 -2.97 -7.45
N PHE A 87 -4.85 -2.17 -7.58
CA PHE A 87 -4.66 -1.32 -8.75
C PHE A 87 -4.58 -2.13 -10.04
N ALA A 88 -3.84 -3.24 -10.03
CA ALA A 88 -3.77 -4.11 -11.19
C ALA A 88 -5.16 -4.68 -11.54
N ILE A 89 -5.95 -5.12 -10.56
CA ILE A 89 -7.33 -5.60 -10.74
C ILE A 89 -8.20 -4.53 -11.41
N GLU A 90 -8.26 -3.34 -10.81
CA GLU A 90 -9.10 -2.25 -11.33
C GLU A 90 -8.65 -1.79 -12.72
N LEU A 91 -7.36 -1.94 -13.05
CA LEU A 91 -6.86 -1.67 -14.38
C LEU A 91 -7.24 -2.76 -15.39
N SER A 92 -7.24 -4.03 -15.00
CA SER A 92 -7.66 -5.13 -15.87
C SER A 92 -9.18 -5.16 -16.09
N GLU A 93 -9.99 -4.68 -15.15
CA GLU A 93 -11.42 -4.47 -15.34
C GLU A 93 -11.75 -3.49 -16.49
N LYS A 94 -10.80 -2.63 -16.89
CA LYS A 94 -10.94 -1.74 -18.06
C LYS A 94 -10.77 -2.48 -19.40
N LEU A 95 -10.25 -3.72 -19.38
CA LEU A 95 -10.11 -4.55 -20.56
C LEU A 95 -11.40 -5.32 -20.84
N LYS A 96 -11.79 -5.37 -22.12
CA LYS A 96 -12.85 -6.25 -22.60
C LYS A 96 -12.23 -7.45 -23.30
N PHE A 97 -12.44 -8.64 -22.76
CA PHE A 97 -11.91 -9.87 -23.35
C PHE A 97 -13.00 -10.55 -24.18
N LYS A 98 -12.62 -11.08 -25.35
CA LYS A 98 -13.51 -11.90 -26.17
C LYS A 98 -12.82 -13.20 -26.55
N ILE A 99 -13.46 -14.34 -26.29
CA ILE A 99 -13.07 -15.65 -26.84
C ILE A 99 -14.27 -16.17 -27.62
N ASN A 100 -14.07 -16.46 -28.92
CA ASN A 100 -15.13 -16.89 -29.83
C ASN A 100 -16.35 -15.95 -29.77
N GLU A 101 -16.10 -14.64 -29.85
CA GLU A 101 -17.10 -13.55 -29.80
C GLU A 101 -17.85 -13.36 -28.46
N LYS A 102 -17.72 -14.29 -27.52
CA LYS A 102 -18.27 -14.16 -26.17
C LYS A 102 -17.36 -13.29 -25.31
N GLU A 103 -17.95 -12.28 -24.66
CA GLU A 103 -17.24 -11.46 -23.68
C GLU A 103 -16.93 -12.27 -22.42
N ILE A 104 -15.71 -12.14 -21.91
CA ILE A 104 -15.21 -12.88 -20.75
C ILE A 104 -14.74 -11.88 -19.69
N THR A 105 -15.03 -12.16 -18.43
CA THR A 105 -14.63 -11.33 -17.29
C THR A 105 -13.21 -11.64 -16.83
N GLU A 106 -12.63 -10.73 -16.03
CA GLU A 106 -11.36 -11.01 -15.34
C GLU A 106 -11.46 -12.26 -14.45
N GLU A 107 -12.59 -12.45 -13.76
CA GLU A 107 -12.80 -13.58 -12.86
C GLU A 107 -12.76 -14.91 -13.60
N GLU A 108 -13.35 -14.97 -14.79
CA GLU A 108 -13.32 -16.12 -15.69
C GLU A 108 -11.92 -16.37 -16.29
N LEU A 109 -11.09 -15.34 -16.44
CA LEU A 109 -9.71 -15.46 -16.95
C LEU A 109 -8.70 -15.95 -15.91
N PHE A 110 -8.94 -15.64 -14.62
CA PHE A 110 -8.01 -15.93 -13.54
C PHE A 110 -8.66 -16.77 -12.44
N GLU A 111 -9.00 -18.03 -12.78
CA GLU A 111 -9.38 -19.04 -11.79
C GLU A 111 -8.19 -19.37 -10.86
N GLY A 112 -8.37 -19.23 -9.54
CA GLY A 112 -7.41 -19.62 -8.48
C GLY A 112 -6.51 -18.49 -7.92
N PRO A 113 -6.27 -18.40 -6.59
CA PRO A 113 -5.80 -17.19 -5.90
C PRO A 113 -4.33 -16.78 -6.05
N ILE A 114 -3.36 -17.71 -6.12
CA ILE A 114 -1.93 -17.37 -5.93
C ILE A 114 -1.19 -17.05 -7.24
N GLN A 115 -1.72 -17.47 -8.39
CA GLN A 115 -1.12 -17.17 -9.71
C GLN A 115 -1.73 -15.92 -10.39
N LYS A 116 -2.65 -15.20 -9.73
CA LYS A 116 -3.41 -14.09 -10.34
C LYS A 116 -2.54 -12.89 -10.67
N GLN A 117 -1.73 -12.41 -9.72
CA GLN A 117 -1.08 -11.11 -9.88
C GLN A 117 -0.04 -11.11 -10.99
N TRP A 118 0.85 -12.10 -11.07
CA TRP A 118 1.85 -12.16 -12.15
C TRP A 118 1.20 -12.29 -13.54
N ARG A 119 0.16 -13.13 -13.68
CA ARG A 119 -0.55 -13.30 -14.96
C ARG A 119 -1.26 -12.00 -15.36
N ARG A 120 -1.89 -11.32 -14.39
CA ARG A 120 -2.52 -10.01 -14.58
C ARG A 120 -1.52 -8.95 -15.03
N LEU A 121 -0.38 -8.86 -14.36
CA LEU A 121 0.68 -7.91 -14.74
C LEU A 121 1.20 -8.16 -16.16
N ASN A 122 1.43 -9.41 -16.55
CA ASN A 122 1.84 -9.74 -17.90
C ASN A 122 0.76 -9.42 -18.94
N LEU A 123 -0.51 -9.59 -18.60
CA LEU A 123 -1.63 -9.23 -19.47
C LEU A 123 -1.71 -7.71 -19.67
N LEU A 124 -1.57 -6.94 -18.58
CA LEU A 124 -1.54 -5.48 -18.60
C LEU A 124 -0.34 -4.93 -19.38
N GLU A 125 0.81 -5.63 -19.31
CA GLU A 125 1.99 -5.32 -20.14
C GLU A 125 1.68 -5.52 -21.63
N LYS A 126 1.16 -6.70 -21.98
CA LYS A 126 0.86 -7.07 -23.37
C LYS A 126 -0.26 -6.23 -23.99
N SER A 127 -1.20 -5.74 -23.19
CA SER A 127 -2.28 -4.86 -23.65
C SER A 127 -1.83 -3.41 -23.84
N GLY A 128 -0.62 -3.05 -23.39
CA GLY A 128 -0.12 -1.68 -23.42
C GLY A 128 -0.71 -0.77 -22.35
N LEU A 129 -1.55 -1.28 -21.43
CA LEU A 129 -2.08 -0.51 -20.31
C LEU A 129 -1.03 -0.19 -19.24
N LEU A 130 0.04 -0.99 -19.17
CA LEU A 130 1.23 -0.72 -18.36
C LEU A 130 2.51 -0.88 -19.19
N LYS A 131 3.42 0.10 -19.06
CA LYS A 131 4.76 -0.01 -19.62
C LYS A 131 5.56 -1.12 -18.87
N PRO A 132 6.47 -1.84 -19.55
CA PRO A 132 7.30 -2.89 -18.95
C PRO A 132 8.03 -2.45 -17.67
N GLU A 133 8.50 -1.20 -17.65
CA GLU A 133 9.17 -0.60 -16.49
C GLU A 133 8.29 -0.56 -15.23
N TYR A 134 6.97 -0.29 -15.38
CA TYR A 134 6.04 -0.27 -14.24
C TYR A 134 5.65 -1.66 -13.79
N VAL A 135 5.57 -2.61 -14.72
CA VAL A 135 5.37 -4.02 -14.40
C VAL A 135 6.53 -4.57 -13.58
N LYS A 136 7.77 -4.20 -13.93
CA LYS A 136 8.94 -4.53 -13.12
C LYS A 136 8.84 -3.97 -11.70
N LYS A 137 8.45 -2.70 -11.55
CA LYS A 137 8.26 -2.07 -10.22
C LYS A 137 7.16 -2.75 -9.40
N LEU A 138 6.05 -3.15 -10.01
CA LEU A 138 4.98 -3.90 -9.33
C LEU A 138 5.47 -5.30 -8.88
N LYS A 139 6.31 -5.97 -9.69
CA LYS A 139 6.97 -7.21 -9.29
C LYS A 139 7.95 -7.00 -8.14
N ASP A 140 8.70 -5.89 -8.15
CA ASP A 140 9.62 -5.54 -7.06
C ASP A 140 8.86 -5.29 -5.74
N ILE A 141 7.69 -4.65 -5.78
CA ILE A 141 6.81 -4.48 -4.62
C ILE A 141 6.38 -5.83 -4.07
N ASP A 142 5.90 -6.75 -4.93
CA ASP A 142 5.47 -8.08 -4.49
C ASP A 142 6.61 -8.90 -3.90
N ASN A 143 7.80 -8.85 -4.51
CA ASN A 143 9.00 -9.51 -3.99
C ASN A 143 9.39 -8.99 -2.59
N ILE A 144 9.33 -7.68 -2.37
CA ILE A 144 9.59 -7.09 -1.05
C ILE A 144 8.51 -7.52 -0.06
N ARG A 145 7.23 -7.43 -0.43
CA ARG A 145 6.10 -7.88 0.40
C ARG A 145 6.23 -9.32 0.85
N ASN A 146 6.66 -10.23 -0.05
CA ASN A 146 6.82 -11.64 0.25
C ASN A 146 7.89 -11.92 1.33
N LYS A 147 8.88 -11.05 1.52
CA LYS A 147 9.84 -11.16 2.63
C LYS A 147 9.18 -11.03 4.00
N TYR A 148 8.11 -10.24 4.10
CA TYR A 148 7.47 -9.90 5.37
C TYR A 148 6.19 -10.70 5.66
N ILE A 149 5.60 -11.35 4.65
CA ILE A 149 4.43 -12.23 4.83
C ILE A 149 4.84 -13.60 5.31
N HIS A 150 6.03 -14.07 4.92
CA HIS A 150 6.56 -15.31 5.44
C HIS A 150 7.22 -15.05 6.81
N PRO A 151 7.12 -15.99 7.76
CA PRO A 151 7.55 -15.80 9.16
C PRO A 151 9.07 -15.72 9.36
N ARG A 152 9.83 -15.38 8.32
CA ARG A 152 11.27 -15.09 8.39
C ARG A 152 11.39 -13.57 8.36
N GLU A 153 11.80 -12.96 9.47
CA GLU A 153 12.07 -11.53 9.50
C GLU A 153 13.33 -11.25 8.66
N GLU A 154 13.14 -11.00 7.37
CA GLU A 154 14.22 -10.65 6.45
C GLU A 154 14.04 -9.21 5.94
N GLY A 155 15.07 -8.38 6.11
CA GLY A 155 15.16 -7.02 5.56
C GLY A 155 14.92 -5.88 6.54
N ASP A 156 15.18 -4.65 6.09
CA ASP A 156 14.90 -3.42 6.84
C ASP A 156 13.49 -2.93 6.50
N ALA A 157 12.52 -3.18 7.39
CA ALA A 157 11.12 -2.85 7.13
C ALA A 157 10.92 -1.35 6.88
N LYS A 158 11.69 -0.48 7.53
CA LYS A 158 11.58 0.98 7.35
C LYS A 158 12.04 1.39 5.96
N GLU A 159 13.20 0.89 5.52
CA GLU A 159 13.69 1.18 4.18
C GLU A 159 12.82 0.55 3.09
N ASP A 160 12.42 -0.72 3.27
CA ASP A 160 11.60 -1.45 2.30
C ASP A 160 10.18 -0.85 2.20
N SER A 161 9.59 -0.35 3.28
CA SER A 161 8.31 0.38 3.23
C SER A 161 8.42 1.71 2.49
N LEU A 162 9.46 2.50 2.75
CA LEU A 162 9.68 3.75 2.01
C LEU A 162 9.94 3.48 0.53
N LYS A 163 10.75 2.46 0.22
CA LYS A 163 11.06 2.05 -1.14
C LYS A 163 9.80 1.64 -1.90
N THR A 164 8.98 0.78 -1.32
CA THR A 164 7.72 0.32 -1.94
C THR A 164 6.72 1.46 -2.11
N LEU A 165 6.62 2.40 -1.16
CA LEU A 165 5.81 3.63 -1.32
C LEU A 165 6.28 4.45 -2.53
N LYS A 166 7.59 4.70 -2.63
CA LYS A 166 8.17 5.48 -3.72
C LYS A 166 7.92 4.83 -5.08
N LEU A 167 8.16 3.52 -5.20
CA LEU A 167 7.90 2.77 -6.43
C LEU A 167 6.43 2.86 -6.84
N TYR A 168 5.50 2.72 -5.88
CA TYR A 168 4.08 2.73 -6.17
C TYR A 168 3.56 4.13 -6.53
N ILE A 169 4.00 5.16 -5.82
CA ILE A 169 3.67 6.56 -6.16
C ILE A 169 4.24 6.93 -7.53
N GLU A 170 5.44 6.46 -7.88
CA GLU A 170 6.00 6.67 -9.22
C GLU A 170 5.15 6.03 -10.32
N ILE A 171 4.65 4.81 -10.10
CA ILE A 171 3.71 4.15 -11.03
C ILE A 171 2.46 5.00 -11.22
N LEU A 172 1.84 5.48 -10.14
CA LEU A 172 0.63 6.31 -10.21
C LEU A 172 0.90 7.66 -10.89
N ASN A 173 2.01 8.32 -10.54
CA ASN A 173 2.42 9.61 -11.11
C ASN A 173 2.63 9.54 -12.62
N SER A 174 3.15 8.41 -13.11
CA SER A 174 3.35 8.21 -14.55
C SER A 174 2.05 8.22 -15.37
N ARG A 175 0.89 8.07 -14.71
CA ARG A 175 -0.42 7.99 -15.35
C ARG A 175 -1.18 9.31 -15.37
N PHE A 176 -0.63 10.40 -14.83
CA PHE A 176 -1.28 11.71 -14.85
C PHE A 176 -1.16 12.39 -16.22
N SER A 177 0.06 12.79 -16.60
CA SER A 177 0.38 13.41 -17.89
C SER A 177 1.88 13.63 -17.99
N ASP A 178 2.44 13.43 -19.19
CA ASP A 178 3.85 13.74 -19.47
C ASP A 178 4.13 15.26 -19.47
N GLU A 179 3.10 16.10 -19.56
CA GLU A 179 3.20 17.56 -19.64
C GLU A 179 3.31 18.25 -18.27
N PHE A 180 3.03 17.56 -17.16
CA PHE A 180 2.92 18.19 -15.85
C PHE A 180 3.83 17.53 -14.81
N THR A 181 4.28 18.32 -13.83
CA THR A 181 5.04 17.84 -12.67
C THR A 181 4.66 18.61 -11.41
N ILE A 182 5.12 18.15 -10.24
CA ILE A 182 4.92 18.83 -8.97
C ILE A 182 6.23 19.48 -8.53
N VAL A 183 6.21 20.79 -8.34
CA VAL A 183 7.32 21.56 -7.76
C VAL A 183 6.78 22.34 -6.56
N ASN A 184 7.36 22.14 -5.37
CA ASN A 184 6.97 22.81 -4.12
C ASN A 184 5.45 22.74 -3.84
N GLY A 185 4.85 21.56 -4.06
CA GLY A 185 3.42 21.34 -3.84
C GLY A 185 2.48 21.98 -4.88
N ARG A 186 3.01 22.51 -5.99
CA ARG A 186 2.23 23.08 -7.08
C ARG A 186 2.39 22.27 -8.36
N ILE A 187 1.29 22.07 -9.08
CA ILE A 187 1.31 21.48 -10.42
C ILE A 187 1.85 22.54 -11.39
N VAL A 188 2.91 22.21 -12.11
CA VAL A 188 3.54 23.06 -13.12
C VAL A 188 3.66 22.31 -14.44
N LYS A 189 3.55 23.03 -15.56
CA LYS A 189 3.82 22.46 -16.89
C LYS A 189 5.34 22.26 -17.05
N ARG A 190 5.75 21.10 -17.56
CA ARG A 190 7.16 20.80 -17.89
C ARG A 190 7.67 21.67 -19.03
#